data_AF-A0A2V7YT66-F1
#
_entry.id   AF-A0A2V7YT66-F1
#
_cell.length_a   1.000
_cell.length_b   1.000
_cell.length_c   1.000
_cell.angle_alpha   90.00
_cell.angle_beta   90.00
_cell.angle_gamma   90.00
#
_symmetry.space_group_name_H-M   'P 1'
#
loop_
_entity.id
_entity.type
_entity.pdbx_description
1 polymer ?
#
loop_
_entity_poly.entity_id
_entity_poly.type
_entity_poly.pdbx_seq_one_letter_code
_entity_poly.pdbx_strand_id
1 'polypeptide(L)'
;MKKLFLTFLLLGALIPGQALANSFSGQATVIDGTVAGFGKITLVDTGPLPSTGGSLESSLLDANIPGLLSANVLHATTIGMGDQSRAEASVAKLNLTVAGNTIGANLLMSRARASCGPNGPSASGTSDIVDLMINGQTITVTGEPNQTINLPPPIGGYVRLNEQDQPNSGDITVSALHVFVPGIADLFVSRAHADITCTGGQACPADKDFVTGGGRVPTPNGEGSFGVAGGMKDGGYWGHLTFIDHGSGMKVKGTGVTRYIVTGPTTRHIEGTCETTPQGDTTYLIDVDDQGEPGNNDKLILTLMPSGYKAGVKLDAGNIQLHTCK
;
A
#
# COMPACT_ATOMS: atom_id res chain seq x y z
N MET A 1 -48.29 -40.55 -52.65
CA MET A 1 -48.26 -39.65 -51.47
C MET A 1 -47.40 -40.29 -50.37
N LYS A 2 -46.10 -39.98 -50.32
CA LYS A 2 -45.20 -40.35 -49.21
C LYS A 2 -44.77 -39.06 -48.54
N LYS A 3 -45.22 -38.82 -47.30
CA LYS A 3 -44.81 -37.66 -46.49
C LYS A 3 -43.40 -37.92 -45.96
N LEU A 4 -42.44 -37.12 -46.41
CA LEU A 4 -41.07 -37.10 -45.90
C LEU A 4 -41.06 -36.26 -44.62
N PHE A 5 -40.85 -36.89 -43.46
CA PHE A 5 -40.61 -36.19 -42.21
C PHE A 5 -39.13 -35.76 -42.18
N LEU A 6 -38.89 -34.46 -42.25
CA LEU A 6 -37.57 -33.87 -42.12
C LEU A 6 -37.34 -33.53 -40.65
N THR A 7 -36.62 -34.39 -39.94
CA THR A 7 -36.22 -34.14 -38.54
C THR A 7 -35.10 -33.10 -38.54
N PHE A 8 -35.41 -31.87 -38.12
CA PHE A 8 -34.40 -30.83 -37.91
C PHE A 8 -33.61 -31.16 -36.64
N LEU A 9 -32.34 -31.53 -36.78
CA LEU A 9 -31.41 -31.60 -35.66
C LEU A 9 -31.03 -30.15 -35.30
N LEU A 10 -31.56 -29.63 -34.19
CA LEU A 10 -31.13 -28.33 -33.65
C LEU A 10 -29.72 -28.52 -33.06
N LEU A 11 -28.67 -28.13 -33.79
CA LEU A 11 -27.35 -27.93 -33.19
C LEU A 11 -27.45 -26.72 -32.26
N GLY A 12 -27.48 -26.96 -30.95
CA GLY A 12 -27.32 -25.90 -29.97
C GLY A 12 -25.94 -25.27 -30.13
N ALA A 13 -25.90 -23.96 -30.41
CA ALA A 13 -24.66 -23.21 -30.34
C ALA A 13 -24.19 -23.19 -28.87
N LEU A 14 -23.01 -23.77 -28.62
CA LEU A 14 -22.26 -23.51 -27.39
C LEU A 14 -21.87 -22.03 -27.43
N ILE A 15 -22.62 -21.19 -26.71
CA ILE A 15 -22.13 -19.88 -26.30
C ILE A 15 -20.94 -20.18 -25.38
N PRO A 16 -19.71 -19.68 -25.64
CA PRO A 16 -18.63 -19.83 -24.68
C PRO A 16 -19.11 -19.21 -23.36
N GLY A 17 -19.25 -20.04 -22.33
CA GLY A 17 -19.54 -19.57 -20.99
C GLY A 17 -18.48 -18.54 -20.63
N GLN A 18 -18.90 -17.34 -20.24
CA GLN A 18 -17.98 -16.36 -19.67
C GLN A 18 -17.24 -17.06 -18.54
N ALA A 19 -15.91 -17.05 -18.59
CA ALA A 19 -15.12 -17.46 -17.45
C ALA A 19 -15.58 -16.59 -16.27
N LEU A 20 -16.14 -17.22 -15.25
CA LEU A 20 -16.39 -16.55 -13.98
C LEU A 20 -15.02 -15.99 -13.52
N ALA A 21 -14.99 -14.78 -12.99
CA ALA A 21 -13.75 -14.14 -12.56
C ALA A 21 -14.02 -13.44 -11.24
N ASN A 22 -13.07 -13.55 -10.32
CA ASN A 22 -13.17 -12.87 -9.05
C ASN A 22 -13.31 -11.36 -9.26
N SER A 23 -14.09 -10.70 -8.39
CA SER A 23 -14.23 -9.25 -8.40
C SER A 23 -13.51 -8.60 -7.24
N PHE A 24 -13.06 -7.36 -7.45
CA PHE A 24 -12.23 -6.59 -6.53
C PHE A 24 -12.74 -5.14 -6.42
N SER A 25 -12.51 -4.46 -5.31
CA SER A 25 -12.72 -3.02 -5.17
C SER A 25 -11.73 -2.35 -4.20
N GLY A 26 -10.61 -3.03 -3.92
CA GLY A 26 -9.58 -2.56 -3.00
C GLY A 26 -9.12 -1.12 -3.29
N GLN A 27 -8.68 -0.44 -2.24
CA GLN A 27 -8.21 0.95 -2.29
C GLN A 27 -7.21 1.19 -1.16
N ALA A 28 -6.21 2.04 -1.39
CA ALA A 28 -5.29 2.49 -0.36
C ALA A 28 -5.20 4.02 -0.35
N THR A 29 -5.29 4.60 0.85
CA THR A 29 -5.22 6.05 1.05
C THR A 29 -4.34 6.36 2.26
N VAL A 30 -3.40 7.30 2.10
CA VAL A 30 -2.43 7.59 3.16
C VAL A 30 -2.97 8.59 4.17
N ILE A 31 -3.62 9.66 3.74
CA ILE A 31 -4.34 10.59 4.63
C ILE A 31 -5.73 10.78 4.06
N ASP A 32 -6.78 10.46 4.84
CA ASP A 32 -8.16 10.71 4.42
C ASP A 32 -9.04 11.07 5.60
N GLY A 33 -9.82 12.14 5.48
CA GLY A 33 -10.75 12.51 6.53
C GLY A 33 -11.18 13.96 6.52
N THR A 34 -11.82 14.40 7.60
CA THR A 34 -12.28 15.77 7.78
C THR A 34 -11.70 16.37 9.03
N VAL A 35 -11.31 17.65 8.96
CA VAL A 35 -10.85 18.43 10.11
C VAL A 35 -11.50 19.81 10.07
N ALA A 36 -12.13 20.22 11.17
CA ALA A 36 -12.74 21.53 11.32
C ALA A 36 -11.71 22.63 11.04
N GLY A 37 -12.08 23.60 10.19
CA GLY A 37 -11.18 24.65 9.71
C GLY A 37 -10.38 24.30 8.45
N PHE A 38 -10.24 23.02 8.09
CA PHE A 38 -9.55 22.56 6.88
C PHE A 38 -10.50 21.89 5.86
N GLY A 39 -11.62 21.33 6.32
CA GLY A 39 -12.56 20.60 5.46
C GLY A 39 -12.14 19.15 5.21
N LYS A 40 -12.51 18.60 4.04
CA LYS A 40 -12.07 17.28 3.59
C LYS A 40 -10.60 17.35 3.16
N ILE A 41 -9.82 16.38 3.62
CA ILE A 41 -8.41 16.22 3.30
C ILE A 41 -8.23 14.81 2.76
N THR A 42 -7.60 14.73 1.59
CA THR A 42 -7.19 13.46 0.98
C THR A 42 -5.81 13.68 0.38
N LEU A 43 -4.81 12.94 0.87
CA LEU A 43 -3.45 12.94 0.34
C LEU A 43 -3.04 11.51 0.04
N VAL A 44 -2.58 11.30 -1.20
CA VAL A 44 -2.17 9.99 -1.74
C VAL A 44 -3.29 8.97 -1.63
N ASP A 45 -4.02 8.82 -2.73
CA ASP A 45 -5.12 7.88 -2.89
C ASP A 45 -4.92 7.13 -4.20
N THR A 46 -4.97 5.80 -4.16
CA THR A 46 -4.95 4.98 -5.37
C THR A 46 -6.23 5.13 -6.18
N GLY A 47 -7.33 5.49 -5.52
CA GLY A 47 -8.68 5.21 -6.00
C GLY A 47 -9.04 3.72 -5.89
N PRO A 48 -10.32 3.37 -6.08
CA PRO A 48 -10.76 1.98 -6.04
C PRO A 48 -10.28 1.21 -7.27
N LEU A 49 -9.93 -0.05 -7.06
CA LEU A 49 -9.67 -0.98 -8.15
C LEU A 49 -10.93 -1.16 -9.01
N PRO A 50 -10.77 -1.29 -10.34
CA PRO A 50 -11.83 -1.83 -11.19
C PRO A 50 -12.26 -3.22 -10.70
N SER A 51 -13.53 -3.57 -10.92
CA SER A 51 -14.05 -4.89 -10.56
C SER A 51 -13.32 -6.06 -11.22
N THR A 52 -12.63 -5.81 -12.33
CA THR A 52 -11.79 -6.79 -13.03
C THR A 52 -10.38 -6.95 -12.43
N GLY A 53 -10.08 -6.23 -11.36
CA GLY A 53 -8.74 -6.14 -10.78
C GLY A 53 -7.84 -5.17 -11.56
N GLY A 54 -6.54 -5.25 -11.29
CA GLY A 54 -5.53 -4.34 -11.81
C GLY A 54 -4.49 -3.99 -10.75
N SER A 55 -3.66 -3.01 -11.07
CA SER A 55 -2.69 -2.42 -10.14
C SER A 55 -2.78 -0.89 -10.20
N LEU A 56 -2.88 -0.27 -9.04
CA LEU A 56 -2.95 1.18 -8.84
C LEU A 56 -1.93 1.59 -7.78
N GLU A 57 -1.32 2.75 -7.95
CA GLU A 57 -0.35 3.32 -7.03
C GLU A 57 -0.50 4.84 -6.97
N SER A 58 -0.08 5.41 -5.85
CA SER A 58 0.09 6.84 -5.68
C SER A 58 1.18 7.09 -4.65
N SER A 59 1.94 8.16 -4.80
CA SER A 59 2.97 8.54 -3.83
C SER A 59 3.20 10.05 -3.76
N LEU A 60 3.71 10.49 -2.61
CA LEU A 60 4.10 11.87 -2.37
C LEU A 60 5.31 11.91 -1.43
N LEU A 61 6.34 12.65 -1.83
CA LEU A 61 7.60 12.71 -1.09
C LEU A 61 7.48 13.52 0.21
N ASP A 62 6.78 14.65 0.17
CA ASP A 62 6.55 15.54 1.29
C ASP A 62 5.11 16.05 1.28
N ALA A 63 4.46 16.01 2.44
CA ALA A 63 3.19 16.67 2.69
C ALA A 63 3.37 17.71 3.79
N ASN A 64 2.81 18.90 3.58
CA ASN A 64 2.75 19.94 4.60
C ASN A 64 1.45 20.73 4.45
N ILE A 65 0.59 20.64 5.46
CA ILE A 65 -0.58 21.49 5.65
C ILE A 65 -0.30 22.32 6.90
N PRO A 66 0.04 23.62 6.75
CA PRO A 66 0.42 24.47 7.88
C PRO A 66 -0.60 24.44 9.01
N GLY A 67 -0.12 24.18 10.23
CA GLY A 67 -0.96 24.11 11.43
C GLY A 67 -1.71 22.80 11.63
N LEU A 68 -1.65 21.86 10.67
CA LEU A 68 -2.32 20.57 10.76
C LEU A 68 -1.35 19.40 10.68
N LEU A 69 -0.63 19.23 9.57
CA LEU A 69 0.20 18.06 9.38
C LEU A 69 1.48 18.34 8.60
N SER A 70 2.54 17.62 8.95
CA SER A 70 3.68 17.36 8.08
C SER A 70 3.94 15.86 8.03
N ALA A 71 4.39 15.37 6.88
CA ALA A 71 4.70 13.97 6.68
C ALA A 71 5.67 13.78 5.51
N ASN A 72 6.40 12.69 5.55
CA ASN A 72 7.33 12.30 4.51
C ASN A 72 6.94 10.95 3.90
N VAL A 73 7.27 10.74 2.64
CA VAL A 73 7.19 9.43 1.97
C VAL A 73 5.83 8.76 2.18
N LEU A 74 4.79 9.41 1.63
CA LEU A 74 3.46 8.84 1.57
C LEU A 74 3.41 7.89 0.36
N HIS A 75 3.03 6.65 0.61
CA HIS A 75 2.99 5.57 -0.38
C HIS A 75 1.67 4.82 -0.26
N ALA A 76 1.00 4.57 -1.38
CA ALA A 76 -0.17 3.71 -1.45
C ALA A 76 -0.14 2.84 -2.69
N THR A 77 -0.52 1.58 -2.54
CA THR A 77 -0.68 0.62 -3.64
C THR A 77 -1.90 -0.25 -3.43
N THR A 78 -2.52 -0.68 -4.53
CA THR A 78 -3.59 -1.68 -4.50
C THR A 78 -3.49 -2.57 -5.72
N ILE A 79 -3.53 -3.89 -5.51
CA ILE A 79 -3.38 -4.91 -6.53
C ILE A 79 -4.47 -5.95 -6.35
N GLY A 80 -5.25 -6.18 -7.41
CA GLY A 80 -6.25 -7.24 -7.50
C GLY A 80 -5.99 -8.11 -8.73
N MET A 81 -5.73 -9.39 -8.53
CA MET A 81 -5.49 -10.32 -9.62
C MET A 81 -5.66 -11.77 -9.17
N GLY A 82 -6.17 -12.63 -10.07
CA GLY A 82 -6.36 -14.04 -9.78
C GLY A 82 -7.24 -14.24 -8.54
N ASP A 83 -6.68 -14.91 -7.54
CA ASP A 83 -7.29 -15.24 -6.27
C ASP A 83 -6.91 -14.27 -5.14
N GLN A 84 -6.24 -13.15 -5.41
CA GLN A 84 -5.69 -12.25 -4.39
C GLN A 84 -6.07 -10.78 -4.63
N SER A 85 -6.42 -10.11 -3.54
CA SER A 85 -6.63 -8.66 -3.42
C SER A 85 -5.75 -8.14 -2.30
N ARG A 86 -4.92 -7.14 -2.57
CA ARG A 86 -3.95 -6.61 -1.61
C ARG A 86 -3.89 -5.09 -1.70
N ALA A 87 -3.91 -4.44 -0.55
CA ALA A 87 -3.75 -3.00 -0.43
C ALA A 87 -2.73 -2.68 0.65
N GLU A 88 -1.93 -1.65 0.41
CA GLU A 88 -0.92 -1.14 1.34
C GLU A 88 -0.93 0.37 1.31
N ALA A 89 -0.91 0.99 2.50
CA ALA A 89 -0.67 2.42 2.65
C ALA A 89 0.37 2.64 3.74
N SER A 90 1.33 3.53 3.50
CA SER A 90 2.34 3.91 4.48
C SER A 90 2.71 5.38 4.45
N VAL A 91 3.12 5.90 5.60
CA VAL A 91 3.69 7.24 5.76
C VAL A 91 4.86 7.21 6.74
N ALA A 92 5.90 7.98 6.46
CA ALA A 92 7.03 8.19 7.34
C ALA A 92 6.98 9.57 8.01
N LYS A 93 7.58 9.67 9.20
CA LYS A 93 7.76 10.93 9.96
C LYS A 93 6.50 11.80 10.01
N LEU A 94 5.35 11.20 10.32
CA LEU A 94 4.10 11.94 10.51
C LEU A 94 4.24 12.84 11.74
N ASN A 95 3.82 14.09 11.60
CA ASN A 95 3.46 14.97 12.69
C ASN A 95 2.08 15.55 12.39
N LEU A 96 1.11 15.30 13.27
CA LEU A 96 -0.27 15.74 13.16
C LEU A 96 -0.64 16.55 14.39
N THR A 97 -1.29 17.70 14.20
CA THR A 97 -1.83 18.53 15.27
C THR A 97 -3.32 18.70 15.05
N VAL A 98 -4.14 18.11 15.93
CA VAL A 98 -5.60 18.15 15.83
C VAL A 98 -6.17 18.48 17.20
N ALA A 99 -6.99 19.52 17.25
CA ALA A 99 -7.64 19.97 18.48
C ALA A 99 -6.64 20.17 19.65
N GLY A 100 -5.46 20.75 19.37
CA GLY A 100 -4.40 20.95 20.36
C GLY A 100 -3.64 19.69 20.79
N ASN A 101 -4.01 18.51 20.30
CA ASN A 101 -3.24 17.29 20.51
C ASN A 101 -2.19 17.13 19.40
N THR A 102 -0.97 16.75 19.78
CA THR A 102 0.09 16.41 18.84
C THR A 102 0.24 14.89 18.76
N ILE A 103 0.27 14.35 17.55
CA ILE A 103 0.39 12.92 17.28
C ILE A 103 1.53 12.75 16.28
N GLY A 104 2.59 12.05 16.67
CA GLY A 104 3.76 11.81 15.84
C GLY A 104 4.07 10.33 15.71
N ALA A 105 4.58 9.90 14.56
CA ALA A 105 5.04 8.52 14.36
C ALA A 105 6.16 8.49 13.30
N ASN A 106 7.14 7.61 13.50
CA ASN A 106 8.24 7.46 12.53
C ASN A 106 7.83 6.63 11.31
N LEU A 107 6.94 5.66 11.49
CA LEU A 107 6.31 4.89 10.41
C LEU A 107 4.89 4.52 10.84
N LEU A 108 3.94 4.71 9.94
CA LEU A 108 2.61 4.10 10.01
C LEU A 108 2.37 3.37 8.70
N MET A 109 2.17 2.06 8.77
CA MET A 109 1.82 1.24 7.63
C MET A 109 0.60 0.37 7.96
N SER A 110 -0.30 0.20 7.01
CA SER A 110 -1.36 -0.81 7.07
C SER A 110 -1.35 -1.66 5.82
N ARG A 111 -1.73 -2.93 5.99
CA ARG A 111 -1.88 -3.90 4.91
C ARG A 111 -3.20 -4.63 5.08
N ALA A 112 -3.97 -4.70 4.00
CA ALA A 112 -5.20 -5.46 3.90
C ALA A 112 -5.04 -6.51 2.79
N ARG A 113 -5.48 -7.74 3.06
CA ARG A 113 -5.41 -8.84 2.10
C ARG A 113 -6.71 -9.62 2.11
N ALA A 114 -7.27 -9.86 0.94
CA ALA A 114 -8.38 -10.79 0.74
C ALA A 114 -8.01 -11.82 -0.32
N SER A 115 -8.43 -13.07 -0.15
CA SER A 115 -8.09 -14.16 -1.05
C SER A 115 -9.18 -15.19 -1.22
N CYS A 116 -9.21 -15.85 -2.38
CA CYS A 116 -10.07 -17.00 -2.63
C CYS A 116 -9.35 -18.30 -2.30
N GLY A 117 -9.93 -19.10 -1.40
CA GLY A 117 -9.43 -20.43 -1.08
C GLY A 117 -10.47 -21.53 -1.28
N PRO A 118 -10.11 -22.80 -1.02
CA PRO A 118 -11.02 -23.95 -1.11
C PRO A 118 -12.28 -23.83 -0.24
N ASN A 119 -12.19 -23.04 0.84
CA ASN A 119 -13.29 -22.84 1.80
C ASN A 119 -14.04 -21.51 1.57
N GLY A 120 -13.85 -20.89 0.41
CA GLY A 120 -14.41 -19.57 0.09
C GLY A 120 -13.43 -18.42 0.34
N PRO A 121 -13.92 -17.17 0.32
CA PRO A 121 -13.09 -16.00 0.54
C PRO A 121 -12.63 -15.89 2.00
N SER A 122 -11.38 -15.49 2.18
CA SER A 122 -10.77 -15.13 3.47
C SER A 122 -10.13 -13.74 3.38
N ALA A 123 -10.10 -13.01 4.50
CA ALA A 123 -9.49 -11.70 4.60
C ALA A 123 -8.66 -11.59 5.89
N SER A 124 -7.63 -10.76 5.85
CA SER A 124 -6.70 -10.54 6.96
C SER A 124 -6.06 -9.16 6.85
N GLY A 125 -5.67 -8.62 8.01
CA GLY A 125 -5.17 -7.27 8.11
C GLY A 125 -4.09 -7.13 9.17
N THR A 126 -3.15 -6.22 8.95
CA THR A 126 -2.11 -5.87 9.92
C THR A 126 -1.68 -4.42 9.77
N SER A 127 -1.04 -3.89 10.81
CA SER A 127 -0.40 -2.58 10.77
C SER A 127 0.96 -2.59 11.47
N ASP A 128 1.92 -1.88 10.92
CA ASP A 128 3.22 -1.61 11.54
C ASP A 128 3.28 -0.13 11.96
N ILE A 129 3.41 0.11 13.26
CA ILE A 129 3.40 1.44 13.87
C ILE A 129 4.66 1.60 14.69
N VAL A 130 5.51 2.55 14.31
CA VAL A 130 6.85 2.73 14.89
C VAL A 130 6.97 4.10 15.53
N ASP A 131 7.44 4.10 16.78
CA ASP A 131 7.72 5.29 17.60
C ASP A 131 6.52 6.26 17.70
N LEU A 132 5.32 5.72 17.94
CA LEU A 132 4.12 6.52 18.16
C LEU A 132 4.25 7.35 19.45
N MET A 133 4.02 8.66 19.32
CA MET A 133 3.93 9.60 20.43
C MET A 133 2.65 10.40 20.35
N ILE A 134 1.98 10.58 21.49
CA ILE A 134 0.82 11.46 21.62
C ILE A 134 1.10 12.45 22.75
N ASN A 135 1.02 13.75 22.47
CA ASN A 135 1.28 14.83 23.43
C ASN A 135 2.64 14.69 24.16
N GLY A 136 3.66 14.23 23.42
CA GLY A 136 5.00 13.99 23.95
C GLY A 136 5.17 12.71 24.77
N GLN A 137 4.13 11.89 24.90
CA GLN A 137 4.19 10.58 25.57
C GLN A 137 4.32 9.46 24.53
N THR A 138 5.32 8.61 24.70
CA THR A 138 5.44 7.37 23.90
C THR A 138 4.30 6.43 24.23
N ILE A 139 3.65 5.91 23.18
CA ILE A 139 2.56 4.95 23.29
C ILE A 139 3.09 3.55 23.01
N THR A 140 2.81 2.61 23.90
CA THR A 140 3.08 1.19 23.65
C THR A 140 2.04 0.65 22.67
N VAL A 141 2.50 0.23 21.48
CA VAL A 141 1.66 -0.42 20.47
C VAL A 141 1.64 -1.92 20.77
N THR A 142 0.45 -2.49 20.98
CA THR A 142 0.31 -3.93 21.30
C THR A 142 0.31 -4.82 20.06
N GLY A 143 -0.05 -4.26 18.91
CA GLY A 143 -0.29 -5.00 17.66
C GLY A 143 -1.69 -5.61 17.57
N GLU A 144 -2.46 -5.63 18.67
CA GLU A 144 -3.84 -6.11 18.67
C GLU A 144 -4.76 -5.18 17.85
N PRO A 145 -5.75 -5.73 17.13
CA PRO A 145 -6.73 -4.91 16.43
C PRO A 145 -7.47 -3.95 17.37
N ASN A 146 -7.72 -2.74 16.88
CA ASN A 146 -8.57 -1.72 17.52
C ASN A 146 -8.08 -1.21 18.88
N GLN A 147 -6.77 -1.22 19.14
CA GLN A 147 -6.19 -0.63 20.34
C GLN A 147 -6.54 0.86 20.41
N THR A 148 -7.23 1.30 21.48
CA THR A 148 -7.74 2.67 21.60
C THR A 148 -7.02 3.44 22.70
N ILE A 149 -6.54 4.65 22.37
CA ILE A 149 -5.94 5.61 23.28
C ILE A 149 -6.88 6.82 23.38
N ASN A 150 -7.42 7.07 24.57
CA ASN A 150 -8.32 8.20 24.77
C ASN A 150 -7.53 9.50 24.86
N LEU A 151 -8.03 10.54 24.19
CA LEU A 151 -7.49 11.89 24.27
C LEU A 151 -8.01 12.59 25.53
N PRO A 152 -7.19 13.42 26.20
CA PRO A 152 -7.54 14.01 27.48
C PRO A 152 -8.69 15.03 27.37
N PRO A 153 -9.49 15.22 28.44
CA PRO A 153 -10.43 16.34 28.55
C PRO A 153 -9.73 17.71 28.49
N PRO A 154 -10.44 18.80 28.11
CA PRO A 154 -11.89 18.87 27.91
C PRO A 154 -12.36 18.47 26.51
N ILE A 155 -11.45 18.30 25.55
CA ILE A 155 -11.78 18.05 24.15
C ILE A 155 -12.27 16.61 23.95
N GLY A 156 -11.64 15.64 24.62
CA GLY A 156 -11.98 14.22 24.49
C GLY A 156 -11.68 13.66 23.10
N GLY A 157 -12.27 12.51 22.78
CA GLY A 157 -11.98 11.75 21.56
C GLY A 157 -10.97 10.63 21.77
N TYR A 158 -10.46 10.07 20.67
CA TYR A 158 -9.52 8.96 20.70
C TYR A 158 -8.58 8.93 19.51
N VAL A 159 -7.48 8.21 19.69
CA VAL A 159 -6.63 7.67 18.63
C VAL A 159 -6.77 6.14 18.69
N ARG A 160 -7.27 5.53 17.62
CA ARG A 160 -7.36 4.07 17.48
C ARG A 160 -6.26 3.58 16.56
N LEU A 161 -5.54 2.56 17.00
CA LEU A 161 -4.43 1.93 16.30
C LEU A 161 -4.88 0.58 15.76
N ASN A 162 -4.27 0.17 14.64
CA ASN A 162 -4.60 -1.08 13.97
C ASN A 162 -6.13 -1.26 13.87
N GLU A 163 -6.84 -0.22 13.45
CA GLU A 163 -8.29 -0.30 13.35
C GLU A 163 -8.64 -1.25 12.21
N GLN A 164 -9.35 -2.33 12.52
CA GLN A 164 -9.77 -3.33 11.55
C GLN A 164 -11.28 -3.43 11.55
N ASP A 165 -11.87 -3.24 10.37
CA ASP A 165 -13.27 -3.48 10.09
C ASP A 165 -13.38 -4.57 9.03
N GLN A 166 -14.13 -5.63 9.33
CA GLN A 166 -14.23 -6.84 8.50
C GLN A 166 -15.70 -7.23 8.32
N PRO A 167 -16.41 -6.60 7.36
CA PRO A 167 -17.85 -6.78 7.23
C PRO A 167 -18.26 -8.19 6.77
N ASN A 168 -17.38 -8.92 6.08
CA ASN A 168 -17.58 -10.32 5.70
C ASN A 168 -16.23 -11.05 5.55
N SER A 169 -16.25 -12.34 5.19
CA SER A 169 -15.01 -13.13 5.14
C SER A 169 -14.06 -12.75 4.00
N GLY A 170 -14.50 -12.01 2.99
CA GLY A 170 -13.70 -11.59 1.85
C GLY A 170 -13.45 -10.10 1.76
N ASP A 171 -13.68 -9.34 2.83
CA ASP A 171 -13.61 -7.88 2.83
C ASP A 171 -13.01 -7.42 4.16
N ILE A 172 -11.95 -6.61 4.08
CA ILE A 172 -11.35 -5.98 5.26
C ILE A 172 -10.83 -4.58 4.94
N THR A 173 -11.00 -3.68 5.89
CA THR A 173 -10.35 -2.36 5.92
C THR A 173 -9.47 -2.26 7.16
N VAL A 174 -8.23 -1.82 6.97
CA VAL A 174 -7.24 -1.63 8.03
C VAL A 174 -6.74 -0.20 8.01
N SER A 175 -6.76 0.50 9.14
CA SER A 175 -6.12 1.80 9.30
C SER A 175 -5.06 1.73 10.39
N ALA A 176 -3.84 2.19 10.10
CA ALA A 176 -2.79 2.22 11.12
C ALA A 176 -3.15 3.19 12.26
N LEU A 177 -3.77 4.32 11.91
CA LEU A 177 -4.22 5.34 12.85
C LEU A 177 -5.59 5.88 12.44
N HIS A 178 -6.51 5.98 13.39
CA HIS A 178 -7.76 6.73 13.26
C HIS A 178 -7.85 7.73 14.41
N VAL A 179 -7.85 9.01 14.07
CA VAL A 179 -7.99 10.12 15.00
C VAL A 179 -9.42 10.64 14.93
N PHE A 180 -10.15 10.48 16.02
CA PHE A 180 -11.50 10.96 16.15
C PHE A 180 -11.62 11.95 17.30
N VAL A 181 -12.08 13.15 17.00
CA VAL A 181 -12.40 14.19 17.97
C VAL A 181 -13.81 14.72 17.63
N PRO A 182 -14.82 14.50 18.49
CA PRO A 182 -16.20 14.87 18.19
C PRO A 182 -16.36 16.31 17.70
N GLY A 183 -16.95 16.49 16.52
CA GLY A 183 -17.20 17.80 15.91
C GLY A 183 -15.94 18.53 15.40
N ILE A 184 -14.75 17.94 15.55
CA ILE A 184 -13.48 18.56 15.14
C ILE A 184 -12.75 17.72 14.11
N ALA A 185 -12.63 16.40 14.28
CA ALA A 185 -11.88 15.56 13.36
C ALA A 185 -12.41 14.13 13.28
N ASP A 186 -12.34 13.58 12.08
CA ASP A 186 -12.49 12.16 11.76
C ASP A 186 -11.48 11.90 10.64
N LEU A 187 -10.29 11.44 11.02
CA LEU A 187 -9.10 11.37 10.16
C LEU A 187 -8.42 10.00 10.25
N PHE A 188 -8.22 9.38 9.10
CA PHE A 188 -7.50 8.13 8.95
C PHE A 188 -6.13 8.37 8.36
N VAL A 189 -5.14 7.65 8.89
CA VAL A 189 -3.77 7.64 8.38
C VAL A 189 -3.35 6.21 8.07
N SER A 190 -2.80 6.03 6.88
CA SER A 190 -2.44 4.75 6.28
C SER A 190 -3.63 3.77 6.34
N ARG A 191 -4.63 3.99 5.50
CA ARG A 191 -5.80 3.13 5.34
C ARG A 191 -5.65 2.25 4.11
N ALA A 192 -5.83 0.94 4.28
CA ALA A 192 -5.80 -0.06 3.23
C ALA A 192 -7.11 -0.87 3.27
N HIS A 193 -7.78 -0.97 2.14
CA HIS A 193 -8.99 -1.77 1.95
C HIS A 193 -8.72 -2.85 0.90
N ALA A 194 -9.05 -4.09 1.21
CA ALA A 194 -8.99 -5.20 0.28
C ALA A 194 -10.23 -6.07 0.39
N ASP A 195 -10.84 -6.35 -0.75
CA ASP A 195 -11.98 -7.22 -0.88
C ASP A 195 -11.84 -8.17 -2.08
N ILE A 196 -12.54 -9.30 -2.02
CA ILE A 196 -12.65 -10.24 -3.12
C ILE A 196 -14.00 -10.98 -3.07
N THR A 197 -14.67 -11.08 -4.22
CA THR A 197 -15.80 -12.01 -4.40
C THR A 197 -15.36 -13.21 -5.21
N CYS A 198 -15.49 -14.41 -4.65
CA CYS A 198 -15.08 -15.65 -5.30
C CYS A 198 -16.22 -16.25 -6.13
N THR A 199 -16.20 -16.07 -7.44
CA THR A 199 -17.21 -16.63 -8.35
C THR A 199 -16.74 -17.92 -9.05
N GLY A 200 -15.51 -18.37 -8.78
CA GLY A 200 -14.85 -19.42 -9.54
C GLY A 200 -14.28 -18.88 -10.87
N GLY A 201 -13.25 -19.52 -11.42
CA GLY A 201 -12.54 -19.09 -12.61
C GLY A 201 -11.43 -18.07 -12.32
N GLN A 202 -10.20 -18.53 -12.52
CA GLN A 202 -8.98 -17.83 -12.17
C GLN A 202 -8.32 -17.35 -13.46
N ALA A 203 -8.53 -16.08 -13.83
CA ALA A 203 -7.66 -15.44 -14.79
C ALA A 203 -6.37 -15.05 -14.06
N CYS A 204 -5.33 -15.86 -14.23
CA CYS A 204 -3.97 -15.53 -13.80
C CYS A 204 -3.10 -15.29 -15.03
N PRO A 205 -2.99 -14.03 -15.47
CA PRO A 205 -2.03 -13.67 -16.50
C PRO A 205 -0.62 -13.89 -15.94
N ALA A 206 0.16 -14.77 -16.55
CA ALA A 206 1.53 -15.10 -16.12
C ALA A 206 2.50 -13.90 -16.25
N ASP A 207 2.09 -12.86 -16.95
CA ASP A 207 2.78 -11.58 -17.12
C ASP A 207 2.52 -10.57 -15.98
N LYS A 208 1.62 -10.89 -15.03
CA LYS A 208 1.40 -10.07 -13.84
C LYS A 208 2.36 -10.44 -12.71
N ASP A 209 3.41 -9.62 -12.61
CA ASP A 209 4.40 -9.67 -11.54
C ASP A 209 4.65 -8.24 -11.06
N PHE A 210 4.38 -8.00 -9.78
CA PHE A 210 4.59 -6.70 -9.13
C PHE A 210 5.30 -6.87 -7.80
N VAL A 211 6.00 -5.83 -7.40
CA VAL A 211 6.51 -5.65 -6.04
C VAL A 211 6.06 -4.29 -5.52
N THR A 212 5.64 -4.27 -4.27
CA THR A 212 5.31 -3.04 -3.54
C THR A 212 6.03 -3.05 -2.21
N GLY A 213 6.17 -1.89 -1.59
CA GLY A 213 6.66 -1.82 -0.22
C GLY A 213 6.87 -0.40 0.25
N GLY A 214 6.90 -0.26 1.55
CA GLY A 214 7.25 0.98 2.24
C GLY A 214 7.94 0.65 3.55
N GLY A 215 8.64 1.64 4.10
CA GLY A 215 9.29 1.43 5.39
C GLY A 215 10.53 2.25 5.61
N ARG A 216 11.41 1.69 6.45
CA ARG A 216 12.64 2.29 6.93
C ARG A 216 13.81 1.36 6.64
N VAL A 217 14.93 1.94 6.25
CA VAL A 217 16.18 1.25 5.96
C VAL A 217 17.38 2.03 6.53
N PRO A 218 18.48 1.35 6.86
CA PRO A 218 19.70 2.04 7.22
C PRO A 218 20.30 2.76 6.01
N THR A 219 20.91 3.92 6.25
CA THR A 219 21.68 4.68 5.25
C THR A 219 23.09 4.95 5.77
N PRO A 220 24.03 5.35 4.90
CA PRO A 220 25.35 5.80 5.35
C PRO A 220 25.31 6.97 6.35
N ASN A 221 24.20 7.74 6.37
CA ASN A 221 24.04 8.93 7.20
C ASN A 221 23.07 8.73 8.38
N GLY A 222 22.52 7.51 8.55
CA GLY A 222 21.55 7.21 9.58
C GLY A 222 20.41 6.37 9.03
N GLU A 223 19.25 6.99 8.86
CA GLU A 223 18.00 6.30 8.59
C GLU A 223 17.32 6.88 7.33
N GLY A 224 16.78 6.01 6.49
CA GLY A 224 16.09 6.36 5.27
C GLY A 224 14.68 5.82 5.25
N SER A 225 13.72 6.62 4.83
CA SER A 225 12.35 6.17 4.58
C SER A 225 12.12 5.96 3.10
N PHE A 226 11.37 4.92 2.73
CA PHE A 226 11.07 4.62 1.33
C PHE A 226 9.60 4.23 1.13
N GLY A 227 9.16 4.44 -0.10
CA GLY A 227 7.96 3.87 -0.71
C GLY A 227 8.31 3.48 -2.13
N VAL A 228 7.99 2.25 -2.52
CA VAL A 228 8.38 1.68 -3.80
C VAL A 228 7.25 0.84 -4.38
N ALA A 229 7.08 0.96 -5.68
CA ALA A 229 6.26 0.07 -6.49
C ALA A 229 7.01 -0.23 -7.79
N GLY A 230 6.90 -1.46 -8.30
CA GLY A 230 7.51 -1.87 -9.55
C GLY A 230 6.78 -3.07 -10.16
N GLY A 231 6.69 -3.12 -11.48
CA GLY A 231 6.15 -4.27 -12.18
C GLY A 231 5.85 -4.00 -13.65
N MET A 232 5.16 -4.94 -14.27
CA MET A 232 4.68 -4.84 -15.65
C MET A 232 3.16 -4.69 -15.66
N LYS A 233 2.66 -3.63 -16.29
CA LYS A 233 1.22 -3.35 -16.46
C LYS A 233 0.92 -3.05 -17.92
N ASP A 234 0.03 -3.85 -18.53
CA ASP A 234 -0.45 -3.65 -19.90
C ASP A 234 0.68 -3.52 -20.94
N GLY A 235 1.76 -4.30 -20.77
CA GLY A 235 2.96 -4.28 -21.62
C GLY A 235 3.94 -3.13 -21.36
N GLY A 236 3.67 -2.26 -20.39
CA GLY A 236 4.55 -1.17 -19.96
C GLY A 236 5.08 -1.34 -18.53
N TYR A 237 6.12 -0.58 -18.19
CA TYR A 237 6.61 -0.49 -16.83
C TYR A 237 5.65 0.32 -15.95
N TRP A 238 5.53 -0.11 -14.70
CA TRP A 238 4.64 0.51 -13.72
C TRP A 238 5.35 0.66 -12.39
N GLY A 239 5.02 1.72 -11.66
CA GLY A 239 5.45 1.94 -10.30
C GLY A 239 6.11 3.29 -10.06
N HIS A 240 6.70 3.45 -8.88
CA HIS A 240 7.35 4.67 -8.44
C HIS A 240 8.46 4.37 -7.43
N LEU A 241 9.23 5.41 -7.12
CA LEU A 241 10.12 5.44 -5.97
C LEU A 241 9.94 6.78 -5.24
N THR A 242 9.83 6.74 -3.93
CA THR A 242 10.02 7.88 -3.04
C THR A 242 10.98 7.48 -1.95
N PHE A 243 12.03 8.27 -1.73
CA PHE A 243 13.02 7.98 -0.69
C PHE A 243 13.54 9.27 -0.06
N ILE A 244 13.74 9.26 1.25
CA ILE A 244 14.41 10.34 1.98
C ILE A 244 15.45 9.72 2.90
N ASP A 245 16.71 10.14 2.79
CA ASP A 245 17.75 9.93 3.80
C ASP A 245 17.66 11.07 4.81
N HIS A 246 17.18 10.77 6.02
CA HIS A 246 16.93 11.78 7.05
C HIS A 246 18.21 12.33 7.68
N GLY A 247 19.32 11.60 7.58
CA GLY A 247 20.61 12.04 8.12
C GLY A 247 21.28 13.10 7.26
N SER A 248 21.20 12.96 5.94
CA SER A 248 21.72 13.94 4.98
C SER A 248 20.69 14.97 4.51
N GLY A 249 19.40 14.69 4.70
CA GLY A 249 18.30 15.43 4.10
C GLY A 249 18.12 15.16 2.60
N MET A 250 18.84 14.18 2.03
CA MET A 250 18.72 13.84 0.63
C MET A 250 17.35 13.26 0.32
N LYS A 251 16.71 13.76 -0.73
CA LYS A 251 15.40 13.28 -1.20
C LYS A 251 15.52 12.75 -2.61
N VAL A 252 14.78 11.69 -2.92
CA VAL A 252 14.72 11.05 -4.23
C VAL A 252 13.26 10.82 -4.60
N LYS A 253 12.86 11.34 -5.75
CA LYS A 253 11.56 11.08 -6.36
C LYS A 253 11.78 10.42 -7.72
N GLY A 254 11.31 9.19 -7.86
CA GLY A 254 11.24 8.50 -9.14
C GLY A 254 10.34 9.25 -10.11
N THR A 255 10.80 9.42 -11.35
CA THR A 255 10.07 10.06 -12.44
C THR A 255 9.57 9.06 -13.48
N GLY A 256 10.03 7.80 -13.40
CA GLY A 256 9.50 6.70 -14.18
C GLY A 256 10.31 5.42 -13.99
N VAL A 257 9.63 4.27 -14.03
CA VAL A 257 10.28 2.94 -14.08
C VAL A 257 10.71 2.65 -15.52
N THR A 258 11.96 2.26 -15.70
CA THR A 258 12.56 1.95 -17.00
C THR A 258 12.97 0.49 -17.15
N ARG A 259 13.00 -0.26 -16.04
CA ARG A 259 13.30 -1.69 -16.07
C ARG A 259 12.67 -2.41 -14.88
N TYR A 260 12.21 -3.63 -15.14
CA TYR A 260 11.73 -4.57 -14.12
C TYR A 260 12.20 -5.97 -14.46
N ILE A 261 12.83 -6.66 -13.51
CA ILE A 261 13.41 -7.99 -13.74
C ILE A 261 13.08 -8.91 -12.56
N VAL A 262 12.60 -10.10 -12.90
CA VAL A 262 12.55 -11.24 -11.98
C VAL A 262 13.96 -11.80 -11.82
N THR A 263 14.61 -11.55 -10.67
CA THR A 263 15.98 -12.02 -10.39
C THR A 263 16.00 -13.33 -9.60
N GLY A 264 14.86 -13.74 -9.04
CA GLY A 264 14.74 -14.96 -8.25
C GLY A 264 13.30 -15.18 -7.77
N PRO A 265 13.04 -16.25 -6.98
CA PRO A 265 11.70 -16.54 -6.47
C PRO A 265 11.11 -15.43 -5.60
N THR A 266 11.97 -14.80 -4.79
CA THR A 266 11.60 -13.74 -3.83
C THR A 266 12.20 -12.38 -4.16
N THR A 267 13.01 -12.29 -5.23
CA THR A 267 13.81 -11.10 -5.52
C THR A 267 13.44 -10.43 -6.83
N ARG A 268 13.42 -9.10 -6.84
CA ARG A 268 13.17 -8.28 -8.03
C ARG A 268 14.21 -7.18 -8.14
N HIS A 269 14.48 -6.77 -9.39
CA HIS A 269 15.31 -5.62 -9.70
C HIS A 269 14.49 -4.59 -10.48
N ILE A 270 14.57 -3.33 -10.07
CA ILE A 270 13.88 -2.20 -10.67
C ILE A 270 14.92 -1.13 -11.02
N GLU A 271 14.84 -0.59 -12.23
CA GLU A 271 15.57 0.63 -12.60
C GLU A 271 14.57 1.73 -12.96
N GLY A 272 14.95 2.98 -12.75
CA GLY A 272 14.14 4.11 -13.17
C GLY A 272 14.90 5.42 -13.15
N THR A 273 14.28 6.45 -13.70
CA THR A 273 14.79 7.82 -13.63
C THR A 273 14.34 8.50 -12.35
N CYS A 274 15.11 9.44 -11.82
CA CYS A 274 14.73 10.19 -10.63
C CYS A 274 15.17 11.66 -10.67
N GLU A 275 14.54 12.44 -9.80
CA GLU A 275 14.98 13.76 -9.37
C GLU A 275 15.47 13.65 -7.92
N THR A 276 16.61 14.29 -7.62
CA THR A 276 17.15 14.36 -6.26
C THR A 276 17.21 15.78 -5.72
N THR A 277 17.15 15.90 -4.39
CA THR A 277 17.47 17.14 -3.67
C THR A 277 18.52 16.80 -2.62
N PRO A 278 19.75 17.38 -2.67
CA PRO A 278 20.28 18.24 -3.73
C PRO A 278 20.32 17.53 -5.10
N GLN A 279 20.25 18.28 -6.20
CA GLN A 279 20.33 17.69 -7.54
C GLN A 279 21.70 17.06 -7.78
N GLY A 280 21.72 15.87 -8.38
CA GLY A 280 22.96 15.22 -8.79
C GLY A 280 22.77 13.86 -9.44
N ASP A 281 21.84 13.05 -8.91
CA ASP A 281 21.52 11.75 -9.46
C ASP A 281 20.30 11.80 -10.39
N THR A 282 20.32 10.93 -11.39
CA THR A 282 19.30 10.90 -12.46
C THR A 282 18.70 9.53 -12.66
N THR A 283 19.33 8.48 -12.10
CA THR A 283 18.89 7.10 -12.20
C THR A 283 18.94 6.45 -10.83
N TYR A 284 17.94 5.64 -10.52
CA TYR A 284 17.91 4.76 -9.37
C TYR A 284 17.88 3.29 -9.81
N LEU A 285 18.47 2.45 -8.98
CA LEU A 285 18.38 1.01 -9.05
C LEU A 285 17.90 0.52 -7.68
N ILE A 286 16.91 -0.36 -7.68
CA ILE A 286 16.32 -0.96 -6.49
C ILE A 286 16.40 -2.48 -6.62
N ASP A 287 17.06 -3.12 -5.67
CA ASP A 287 16.98 -4.56 -5.47
C ASP A 287 16.13 -4.83 -4.23
N VAL A 288 15.15 -5.72 -4.36
CA VAL A 288 14.25 -6.11 -3.27
C VAL A 288 14.23 -7.62 -3.07
N ASP A 289 13.96 -8.04 -1.84
CA ASP A 289 13.84 -9.44 -1.43
C ASP A 289 12.70 -9.57 -0.41
N ASP A 290 11.59 -10.20 -0.81
CA ASP A 290 10.43 -10.52 0.03
C ASP A 290 10.66 -11.88 0.72
N GLN A 291 10.97 -11.85 2.01
CA GLN A 291 11.27 -13.04 2.81
C GLN A 291 10.05 -13.55 3.59
N GLY A 292 8.86 -13.17 3.14
CA GLY A 292 7.59 -13.56 3.72
C GLY A 292 7.14 -12.65 4.85
N GLU A 293 5.95 -12.97 5.35
CA GLU A 293 5.21 -12.12 6.27
C GLU A 293 5.34 -12.63 7.72
N PRO A 294 5.56 -11.75 8.72
CA PRO A 294 5.71 -10.30 8.61
C PRO A 294 7.09 -9.92 8.02
N GLY A 295 7.16 -8.81 7.25
CA GLY A 295 8.32 -8.32 6.50
C GLY A 295 9.60 -7.95 7.26
N ASN A 296 9.77 -8.44 8.49
CA ASN A 296 10.93 -8.19 9.36
C ASN A 296 12.26 -8.72 8.80
N ASN A 297 12.22 -9.56 7.77
CA ASN A 297 13.40 -10.11 7.09
C ASN A 297 13.55 -9.58 5.66
N ASP A 298 12.64 -8.70 5.23
CA ASP A 298 12.67 -8.15 3.89
C ASP A 298 13.86 -7.23 3.70
N LYS A 299 14.22 -7.05 2.43
CA LYS A 299 15.35 -6.21 2.05
C LYS A 299 14.97 -5.27 0.93
N LEU A 300 15.58 -4.08 1.00
CA LEU A 300 15.63 -3.13 -0.09
C LEU A 300 17.03 -2.54 -0.14
N ILE A 301 17.61 -2.50 -1.33
CA ILE A 301 18.88 -1.85 -1.60
C ILE A 301 18.64 -0.82 -2.71
N LEU A 302 18.85 0.45 -2.40
CA LEU A 302 18.85 1.57 -3.34
C LEU A 302 20.29 1.88 -3.77
N THR A 303 20.52 2.00 -5.06
CA THR A 303 21.73 2.60 -5.64
C THR A 303 21.35 3.78 -6.53
N LEU A 304 22.01 4.92 -6.37
CA LEU A 304 21.82 6.10 -7.22
C LEU A 304 23.01 6.34 -8.13
N MET A 305 22.75 6.88 -9.31
CA MET A 305 23.75 7.18 -10.34
C MET A 305 23.65 8.64 -10.81
N PRO A 306 24.79 9.32 -11.02
CA PRO A 306 26.16 8.77 -11.06
C PRO A 306 26.90 8.77 -9.72
N SER A 307 26.32 9.27 -8.62
CA SER A 307 27.02 9.42 -7.34
C SER A 307 27.53 8.10 -6.75
N GLY A 308 26.87 6.99 -7.06
CA GLY A 308 27.13 5.69 -6.45
C GLY A 308 26.62 5.61 -5.02
N TYR A 309 25.78 6.55 -4.58
CA TYR A 309 25.14 6.49 -3.27
C TYR A 309 24.40 5.16 -3.12
N LYS A 310 24.54 4.53 -1.96
CA LYS A 310 23.84 3.30 -1.61
C LYS A 310 23.15 3.41 -0.27
N ALA A 311 21.92 2.93 -0.20
CA ALA A 311 21.16 2.79 1.04
C ALA A 311 20.45 1.45 1.09
N GLY A 312 20.20 0.99 2.30
CA GLY A 312 19.42 -0.20 2.57
C GLY A 312 20.17 -1.52 2.46
N VAL A 313 19.62 -2.46 3.23
CA VAL A 313 19.99 -3.87 3.35
C VAL A 313 18.70 -4.56 3.82
N LYS A 314 18.67 -5.14 5.02
CA LYS A 314 17.43 -5.49 5.71
C LYS A 314 16.66 -4.22 6.11
N LEU A 315 15.33 -4.28 6.09
CA LEU A 315 14.48 -3.22 6.61
C LEU A 315 14.67 -3.06 8.13
N ASP A 316 14.64 -1.82 8.60
CA ASP A 316 14.52 -1.50 10.03
C ASP A 316 13.06 -1.61 10.49
N ALA A 317 12.12 -1.31 9.59
CA ALA A 317 10.68 -1.47 9.74
C ALA A 317 9.98 -1.40 8.37
N GLY A 318 8.75 -1.91 8.29
CA GLY A 318 7.95 -1.92 7.07
C GLY A 318 7.92 -3.29 6.39
N ASN A 319 7.65 -3.31 5.09
CA ASN A 319 7.40 -4.53 4.34
C ASN A 319 7.76 -4.38 2.87
N ILE A 320 8.20 -5.47 2.24
CA ILE A 320 8.21 -5.68 0.81
C ILE A 320 7.20 -6.79 0.51
N GLN A 321 6.38 -6.59 -0.51
CA GLN A 321 5.43 -7.60 -0.93
C GLN A 321 5.52 -7.89 -2.42
N LEU A 322 5.76 -9.16 -2.74
CA LEU A 322 5.57 -9.69 -4.07
C LEU A 322 4.11 -10.06 -4.32
N HIS A 323 3.66 -9.66 -5.49
CA HIS A 323 2.35 -9.97 -6.03
C HIS A 323 2.59 -10.77 -7.31
N THR A 324 2.46 -12.08 -7.18
CA THR A 324 2.54 -13.03 -8.29
C THR A 324 1.22 -13.77 -8.37
N CYS A 325 0.71 -13.95 -9.59
CA CYS A 325 -0.45 -14.80 -9.78
C CYS A 325 0.03 -16.26 -9.77
N LYS A 326 -0.52 -17.10 -8.91
CA LYS A 326 -0.17 -18.53 -8.79
C LYS A 326 -1.34 -19.41 -9.16
#